data_AF-A0A348W9N8-F1
#
_entry.id   AF-A0A348W9N8-F1
#
_cell.length_a   1.000
_cell.length_b   1.000
_cell.length_c   1.000
_cell.angle_alpha   90.00
_cell.angle_beta   90.00
_cell.angle_gamma   90.00
#
_symmetry.space_group_name_H-M   'P 1'
#
loop_
_entity.id
_entity.type
_entity.pdbx_description
1 polymer ?
#
loop_
_entity_poly.entity_id
_entity_poly.type
_entity_poly.pdbx_seq_one_letter_code
_entity_poly.pdbx_strand_id
1 'polypeptide(L)' 'FTRISEDFLKAKPTVDVLTARRDLDPAAYAGFAMGWVGQGATILGGCCEVGPEHIAHLAKRLRAEGHEIV' A
#
# COMPACT_ATOMS: atom_id res chain seq x y z
N PHE A 1 2.47 7.68 5.69
CA PHE A 1 3.20 8.82 6.28
C PHE A 1 3.01 8.78 7.79
N THR A 2 3.91 9.39 8.55
CA THR A 2 3.83 9.38 10.03
C THR A 2 3.00 10.53 10.60
N ARG A 3 2.84 11.63 9.84
CA ARG A 3 2.07 12.83 10.22
C ARG A 3 1.74 13.67 8.98
N ILE A 4 0.59 14.36 9.00
CA ILE A 4 0.25 15.44 8.06
C ILE A 4 0.84 16.75 8.62
N SER A 5 1.75 17.39 7.89
CA SER A 5 2.37 18.67 8.29
C SER A 5 1.47 19.86 7.95
N GLU A 6 1.65 20.99 8.63
CA GLU A 6 0.96 22.25 8.29
C GLU A 6 1.29 22.74 6.87
N ASP A 7 2.44 22.32 6.33
CA ASP A 7 2.83 22.58 4.94
C ASP A 7 1.85 21.97 3.94
N PHE A 8 1.12 20.93 4.32
CA PHE A 8 0.06 20.32 3.52
C PHE A 8 -1.21 21.21 3.40
N LEU A 9 -1.25 22.36 4.09
CA LEU A 9 -2.33 23.35 3.96
C LEU A 9 -2.00 24.47 2.96
N LYS A 10 -0.77 24.53 2.45
CA LYS A 10 -0.34 25.53 1.47
C LYS A 10 -0.98 25.25 0.10
N ALA A 11 -0.91 26.20 -0.83
CA ALA A 11 -1.54 26.05 -2.13
C ALA A 11 -0.93 24.89 -2.96
N LYS A 12 -1.76 23.89 -3.29
CA LYS A 12 -1.42 22.70 -4.10
C LYS A 12 -0.24 21.88 -3.54
N PRO A 13 -0.30 21.40 -2.29
CA PRO A 13 0.75 20.54 -1.76
C PRO A 13 0.67 19.14 -2.40
N THR A 14 1.81 18.52 -2.64
CA THR A 14 1.91 17.11 -3.02
C THR A 14 2.28 16.27 -1.81
N VAL A 15 2.18 14.95 -1.92
CA VAL A 15 2.57 14.00 -0.87
C VAL A 15 4.06 14.07 -0.52
N ASP A 16 4.88 14.75 -1.33
CA ASP A 16 6.33 14.92 -1.11
C ASP A 16 6.64 15.75 0.14
N VAL A 17 5.70 16.55 0.65
CA VAL A 17 5.87 17.31 1.91
C VAL A 17 5.56 16.48 3.16
N LEU A 18 5.15 15.23 2.99
CA LEU A 18 4.83 14.30 4.08
C LEU A 18 6.03 13.40 4.40
N THR A 19 6.20 13.07 5.67
CA THR A 19 7.25 12.13 6.09
C THR A 19 6.80 10.70 5.83
N ALA A 20 7.50 10.03 4.90
CA ALA A 20 7.22 8.64 4.57
C ALA A 20 7.38 7.72 5.78
N ARG A 21 6.50 6.73 5.91
CA ARG A 21 6.64 5.66 6.90
C ARG A 21 7.67 4.63 6.41
N ARG A 22 8.35 3.94 7.34
CA ARG A 22 9.41 2.95 7.02
C ARG A 22 9.00 1.50 7.26
N ASP A 23 7.83 1.30 7.87
CA ASP A 23 7.29 0.02 8.32
C ASP A 23 6.27 -0.58 7.32
N LEU A 24 6.09 0.04 6.16
CA LEU A 24 5.21 -0.42 5.09
C LEU A 24 6.01 -0.79 3.85
N ASP A 25 6.91 -1.75 4.00
CA ASP A 25 7.61 -2.35 2.86
C ASP A 25 6.67 -3.31 2.06
N PRO A 26 7.08 -3.79 0.88
CA PRO A 26 6.27 -4.69 0.06
C PRO A 26 5.79 -5.96 0.78
N ALA A 27 6.62 -6.53 1.67
CA ALA A 27 6.30 -7.77 2.38
C ALA A 27 5.30 -7.51 3.51
N ALA A 28 5.50 -6.44 4.27
CA ALA A 28 4.59 -5.98 5.32
C ALA A 28 3.20 -5.67 4.75
N TYR A 29 3.14 -4.91 3.66
CA TYR A 29 1.88 -4.60 2.98
C TYR A 29 1.15 -5.87 2.52
N ALA A 30 1.86 -6.81 1.89
CA ALA A 30 1.26 -8.08 1.48
C ALA A 30 0.77 -8.92 2.67
N GLY A 31 1.41 -8.83 3.84
CA GLY A 31 0.94 -9.45 5.08
C GLY A 31 -0.42 -8.92 5.51
N PHE A 32 -0.59 -7.59 5.52
CA PHE A 32 -1.89 -6.97 5.82
C PHE A 32 -2.94 -7.36 4.77
N ALA A 33 -2.56 -7.33 3.48
CA ALA A 33 -3.45 -7.66 2.38
C ALA A 33 -4.01 -9.09 2.49
N MET A 34 -3.21 -10.09 2.85
CA MET A 34 -3.71 -11.45 3.07
C MET A 34 -4.74 -11.52 4.21
N GLY A 35 -4.56 -10.71 5.25
CA GLY A 35 -5.56 -10.58 6.31
C GLY A 35 -6.89 -10.01 5.80
N TRP A 36 -6.84 -9.06 4.87
CA TRP A 36 -8.04 -8.50 4.22
C TRP A 36 -8.70 -9.51 3.28
N VAL A 37 -7.91 -10.28 2.51
CA VAL A 37 -8.42 -11.37 1.66
C VAL A 37 -9.17 -12.40 2.51
N GLY A 38 -8.61 -12.79 3.65
CA GLY A 38 -9.28 -13.70 4.60
C GLY A 38 -10.60 -13.16 5.16
N GLN A 39 -10.80 -11.84 5.10
CA GLN A 39 -12.05 -11.18 5.48
C GLN A 39 -12.99 -10.93 4.29
N GLY A 40 -12.63 -11.38 3.08
CA GLY A 40 -13.45 -11.27 1.87
C GLY A 40 -13.13 -10.08 0.98
N ALA A 41 -12.01 -9.38 1.17
CA ALA A 41 -11.59 -8.32 0.26
C ALA A 41 -11.23 -8.90 -1.12
N THR A 42 -11.84 -8.37 -2.17
CA THR A 42 -11.62 -8.79 -3.57
C THR A 42 -10.94 -7.73 -4.44
N ILE A 43 -10.78 -6.51 -3.94
CA ILE A 43 -10.10 -5.41 -4.63
C ILE A 43 -8.99 -4.89 -3.71
N LEU A 44 -7.75 -4.98 -4.20
CA LEU A 44 -6.55 -4.59 -3.48
C LEU A 44 -5.67 -3.75 -4.41
N GLY A 45 -5.22 -2.60 -3.94
CA GLY A 45 -4.48 -1.65 -4.76
C GLY A 45 -3.63 -0.72 -3.93
N GLY A 46 -2.87 0.13 -4.63
CA GLY A 46 -1.94 1.07 -4.02
C GLY A 46 -2.49 2.48 -3.91
N CYS A 47 -1.94 3.25 -2.98
CA CYS A 47 -2.14 4.69 -2.87
C CYS A 47 -0.79 5.31 -2.48
N CYS A 48 -0.78 6.32 -1.61
CA CYS A 48 0.44 6.91 -1.08
C CYS A 48 1.29 5.84 -0.39
N GLU A 49 2.56 5.68 -0.82
CA GLU A 49 3.55 4.73 -0.29
C GLU A 49 3.36 3.25 -0.65
N VAL A 50 2.26 2.87 -1.30
CA VAL A 50 2.06 1.53 -1.85
C VAL A 50 2.24 1.61 -3.36
N GLY A 51 3.49 1.49 -3.80
CA GLY A 51 3.89 1.70 -5.18
C GLY A 51 3.92 0.41 -6.03
N PRO A 52 4.49 0.50 -7.25
CA PRO A 52 4.60 -0.66 -8.15
C PRO A 52 5.31 -1.86 -7.53
N GLU A 53 6.32 -1.66 -6.69
CA GLU A 53 7.04 -2.76 -6.01
C GLU A 53 6.13 -3.51 -5.03
N HIS A 54 5.28 -2.79 -4.27
CA HIS A 54 4.29 -3.39 -3.38
C HIS A 54 3.26 -4.19 -4.15
N ILE A 55 2.73 -3.63 -5.24
CA ILE A 55 1.73 -4.31 -6.07
C ILE A 55 2.33 -5.53 -6.76
N ALA A 56 3.56 -5.44 -7.26
CA ALA A 56 4.25 -6.58 -7.85
C ALA A 56 4.48 -7.70 -6.82
N HIS A 57 4.88 -7.36 -5.59
CA HIS A 57 5.07 -8.34 -4.52
C HIS A 57 3.74 -8.96 -4.09
N LEU A 58 2.70 -8.15 -3.89
CA LEU A 58 1.35 -8.61 -3.56
C LEU A 58 0.81 -9.57 -4.63
N ALA A 59 0.95 -9.20 -5.91
CA ALA A 59 0.48 -10.04 -7.01
C ALA A 59 1.23 -11.38 -7.10
N LYS A 60 2.52 -11.43 -6.74
CA LYS A 60 3.26 -12.70 -6.62
C LYS A 60 2.71 -13.56 -5.49
N ARG A 61 2.47 -12.96 -4.32
CA ARG A 61 1.94 -13.66 -3.15
C ARG A 61 0.53 -14.21 -3.38
N LEU A 62 -0.37 -13.39 -3.93
CA LEU A 62 -1.73 -13.80 -4.26
C LEU A 62 -1.77 -15.00 -5.20
N ARG A 63 -0.94 -14.99 -6.26
CA ARG A 63 -0.81 -16.15 -7.17
C ARG A 63 -0.25 -17.39 -6.48
N ALA A 64 0.72 -17.23 -5.59
CA ALA A 64 1.29 -18.35 -4.83
C ALA A 64 0.27 -19.02 -3.90
N GLU A 65 -0.68 -18.23 -3.37
CA GLU A 65 -1.80 -18.69 -2.54
C GLU A 65 -3.01 -19.19 -3.38
N GLY A 66 -2.87 -19.21 -4.72
CA GLY A 66 -3.89 -19.74 -5.63
C GLY A 66 -5.00 -18.77 -6.01
N HIS A 67 -4.85 -17.47 -5.73
CA HIS A 67 -5.82 -16.46 -6.16
C HIS A 67 -5.63 -16.08 -7.63
N GLU A 68 -6.74 -15.97 -8.35
CA GLU A 68 -6.80 -15.38 -9.69
C GLU A 68 -6.81 -13.85 -9.57
N ILE A 69 -5.99 -13.17 -10.38
CA ILE A 69 -5.94 -11.71 -10.46
C ILE A 69 -6.46 -11.31 -11.84
N VAL A 70 -7.53 -10.51 -11.87
CA VAL A 70 -8.22 -10.04 -13.08
C VAL A 70 -7.91 -8.60 -13.42
#